data_AF-A0A969N7U5-F1
#
_entry.id   AF-A0A969N7U5-F1
#
_cell.length_a   1.000
_cell.length_b   1.000
_cell.length_c   1.000
_cell.angle_alpha   90.00
_cell.angle_beta   90.00
_cell.angle_gamma   90.00
#
_symmetry.space_group_name_H-M   'P 1'
#
loop_
_entity.id
_entity.type
_entity.pdbx_description
1 polymer ?
#
loop_
_entity_poly.entity_id
_entity_poly.type
_entity_poly.pdbx_seq_one_letter_code
_entity_poly.pdbx_strand_id
1 'polypeptide(L)'
;MLPCFAAEIAQQTAEVLAEDEVITTNLERFVLVITVALSVATLPQVFSWARHIPYTLLLVITGLGLALVDVRLVNLSPELILTIFLPPLLFEAAWNLKWSALRRELVPVILFAVLGVVISVGGIG
;
A
#
# COMPACT_ATOMS: atom_id res chain seq x y z
N MET A 1 19.24 2.87 -59.90
CA MET A 1 17.99 3.03 -59.13
C MET A 1 17.76 1.92 -58.11
N LEU A 2 18.14 0.67 -58.39
CA LEU A 2 18.07 -0.46 -57.45
C LEU A 2 18.92 -0.37 -56.14
N PRO A 3 20.14 0.22 -56.09
CA PRO A 3 20.97 0.15 -54.88
C PRO A 3 20.58 1.15 -53.78
N CYS A 4 19.87 2.23 -54.14
CA CYS A 4 19.40 3.23 -53.17
C CYS A 4 18.23 2.68 -52.33
N PHE A 5 17.34 1.92 -52.97
CA PHE A 5 16.18 1.30 -52.31
C PHE A 5 16.59 0.19 -51.32
N ALA A 6 17.65 -0.57 -51.63
CA ALA A 6 18.19 -1.57 -50.70
C ALA A 6 18.81 -0.94 -49.44
N ALA A 7 19.43 0.24 -49.56
CA ALA A 7 19.98 0.98 -48.41
C ALA A 7 18.86 1.53 -47.49
N GLU A 8 17.77 2.02 -48.08
CA GLU A 8 16.62 2.54 -47.33
C GLU A 8 15.89 1.42 -46.55
N ILE A 9 15.73 0.24 -47.16
CA ILE A 9 15.18 -0.96 -46.50
C ILE A 9 16.10 -1.44 -45.36
N ALA A 10 17.43 -1.36 -45.53
CA ALA A 10 18.39 -1.76 -44.50
C ALA A 10 18.39 -0.78 -43.31
N GLN A 11 18.23 0.53 -43.55
CA GLN A 11 18.08 1.53 -42.50
C GLN A 11 16.76 1.34 -41.75
N GLN A 12 15.66 1.11 -42.46
CA GLN A 12 14.35 0.91 -41.83
C GLN A 12 14.27 -0.41 -41.05
N THR A 13 14.92 -1.47 -41.52
CA THR A 13 15.04 -2.72 -40.77
C THR A 13 15.88 -2.55 -39.50
N ALA A 14 16.92 -1.72 -39.52
CA ALA A 14 17.76 -1.44 -38.35
C ALA A 14 17.02 -0.59 -37.29
N GLU A 15 16.20 0.37 -37.71
CA GLU A 15 15.35 1.18 -36.82
C GLU A 15 14.26 0.33 -36.16
N VAL A 16 13.60 -0.56 -36.91
CA VAL A 16 12.55 -1.46 -36.39
C VAL A 16 13.13 -2.52 -35.43
N LEU A 17 14.33 -3.05 -35.69
CA LEU A 17 15.00 -3.98 -34.76
C LEU A 17 15.46 -3.28 -33.47
N ALA A 18 15.82 -2.00 -33.53
CA ALA A 18 16.17 -1.20 -32.36
C ALA A 18 14.92 -0.79 -31.55
N GLU A 19 13.78 -0.51 -32.19
CA GLU A 19 12.51 -0.25 -31.49
C GLU A 19 11.96 -1.50 -30.78
N ASP A 20 12.11 -2.69 -31.36
CA ASP A 20 11.65 -3.95 -30.76
C ASP A 20 12.42 -4.30 -29.47
N GLU A 21 13.74 -4.07 -29.43
CA GLU A 21 14.55 -4.17 -28.20
C GLU A 21 14.11 -3.18 -27.12
N VAL A 22 13.71 -1.96 -27.49
CA VAL A 22 13.28 -0.95 -26.52
C VAL A 22 11.88 -1.26 -25.98
N ILE A 23 10.96 -1.73 -26.82
CA ILE A 23 9.59 -2.06 -26.41
C ILE A 23 9.58 -3.28 -25.47
N THR A 24 10.33 -4.34 -25.81
CA THR A 24 10.49 -5.53 -24.96
C THR A 24 11.09 -5.17 -23.60
N THR A 25 12.14 -4.34 -23.57
CA THR A 25 12.76 -3.85 -22.33
C THR A 25 11.77 -3.10 -21.43
N ASN A 26 10.94 -2.22 -21.99
CA ASN A 26 9.96 -1.47 -21.20
C ASN A 26 8.86 -2.39 -20.66
N LEU A 27 8.35 -3.32 -21.47
CA LEU A 27 7.36 -4.31 -21.05
C LEU A 27 7.87 -5.19 -19.90
N GLU A 28 9.10 -5.70 -20.01
CA GLU A 28 9.74 -6.45 -18.92
C GLU A 28 9.84 -5.63 -17.64
N ARG A 29 10.23 -4.36 -17.75
CA ARG A 29 10.35 -3.47 -16.59
C ARG A 29 9.00 -3.17 -15.94
N PHE A 30 7.95 -2.94 -16.74
CA PHE A 30 6.59 -2.75 -16.25
C PHE A 30 6.05 -3.99 -15.55
N VAL A 31 6.25 -5.17 -16.16
CA VAL A 31 5.84 -6.46 -15.57
C VAL A 31 6.56 -6.68 -14.24
N LEU A 32 7.88 -6.44 -14.17
CA LEU A 32 8.67 -6.60 -12.95
C LEU A 32 8.16 -5.69 -11.82
N VAL A 33 7.89 -4.42 -12.09
CA VAL A 33 7.35 -3.46 -11.11
C VAL A 33 5.97 -3.92 -10.62
N ILE A 34 5.09 -4.34 -11.51
CA ILE A 34 3.75 -4.83 -11.17
C ILE A 34 3.84 -6.10 -10.31
N THR A 35 4.73 -7.04 -10.65
CA THR A 35 4.95 -8.26 -9.87
C THR A 35 5.48 -7.95 -8.47
N VAL A 36 6.47 -7.06 -8.34
CA VAL A 36 6.99 -6.67 -7.01
C VAL A 36 5.92 -5.96 -6.18
N ALA A 37 5.16 -5.04 -6.79
CA ALA A 37 4.06 -4.34 -6.12
C ALA A 37 2.97 -5.31 -5.67
N LEU A 38 2.57 -6.26 -6.52
CA LEU A 38 1.62 -7.33 -6.20
C LEU A 38 2.17 -8.24 -5.10
N SER A 39 3.42 -8.67 -5.16
CA SER A 39 4.04 -9.49 -4.13
C SER A 39 4.02 -8.78 -2.78
N VAL A 40 4.39 -7.49 -2.73
CA VAL A 40 4.32 -6.68 -1.51
C VAL A 40 2.89 -6.50 -1.02
N ALA A 41 1.91 -6.32 -1.91
CA ALA A 41 0.50 -6.16 -1.55
C ALA A 41 -0.18 -7.47 -1.09
N THR A 42 0.29 -8.62 -1.60
CA THR A 42 -0.31 -9.94 -1.38
C THR A 42 0.37 -10.72 -0.26
N LEU A 43 1.64 -10.42 0.06
CA LEU A 43 2.38 -10.97 1.20
C LEU A 43 1.60 -10.89 2.54
N PRO A 44 0.94 -9.77 2.88
CA PRO A 44 0.13 -9.66 4.10
C PRO A 44 -1.16 -10.48 4.04
N GLN A 45 -1.73 -10.63 2.84
CA GLN A 45 -3.01 -11.32 2.61
C GLN A 45 -2.85 -12.85 2.63
N VAL A 46 -1.69 -13.37 2.19
CA VAL A 46 -1.38 -14.80 2.16
C VAL A 46 -1.13 -15.37 3.56
N PHE A 47 -0.81 -14.51 4.54
CA PHE A 47 -0.71 -14.91 5.95
C PHE A 47 -2.12 -15.11 6.55
N SER A 48 -2.82 -16.12 6.04
CA SER A 48 -4.20 -16.51 6.30
C SER A 48 -4.44 -17.04 7.73
N TRP A 49 -3.38 -17.19 8.54
CA TRP A 49 -3.51 -17.45 9.98
C TRP A 49 -3.98 -16.21 10.78
N ALA A 50 -4.08 -15.05 10.12
CA ALA A 50 -4.54 -13.79 10.68
C ALA A 50 -6.06 -13.56 10.58
N ARG A 51 -6.87 -14.59 10.28
CA ARG A 51 -8.33 -14.47 10.15
C ARG A 51 -9.05 -14.02 11.45
N HIS A 52 -8.35 -14.03 12.59
CA HIS A 52 -8.82 -13.52 13.89
C HIS A 52 -8.16 -12.19 14.31
N ILE A 53 -7.25 -11.65 13.49
CA ILE A 53 -6.45 -10.48 13.83
C ILE A 53 -6.98 -9.30 12.99
N PRO A 54 -7.35 -8.16 13.62
CA PRO A 54 -7.88 -7.00 12.92
C PRO A 54 -6.89 -6.51 11.85
N TYR A 55 -7.42 -6.07 10.70
CA TYR A 55 -6.64 -5.70 9.50
C TYR A 55 -5.58 -4.63 9.81
N THR A 56 -5.85 -3.77 10.80
CA THR A 56 -4.92 -2.80 11.40
C THR A 56 -3.59 -3.42 11.83
N LEU A 57 -3.61 -4.58 12.51
CA LEU A 57 -2.40 -5.22 13.02
C LEU A 57 -1.57 -5.84 11.88
N LEU A 58 -2.24 -6.37 10.85
CA LEU A 58 -1.59 -6.87 9.64
C LEU A 58 -0.84 -5.75 8.92
N LEU A 59 -1.48 -4.58 8.74
CA LEU A 59 -0.85 -3.41 8.12
C LEU A 59 0.38 -2.92 8.89
N VAL A 60 0.30 -2.85 10.22
CA VAL A 60 1.43 -2.41 11.07
C VAL A 60 2.59 -3.39 10.99
N ILE A 61 2.34 -4.70 11.05
CA ILE A 61 3.40 -5.72 10.96
C ILE A 61 4.05 -5.71 9.58
N THR A 62 3.28 -5.58 8.51
CA THR A 62 3.80 -5.44 7.15
C THR A 62 4.62 -4.16 6.98
N GLY A 63 4.10 -3.01 7.42
CA GLY A 63 4.80 -1.74 7.37
C GLY A 63 6.11 -1.78 8.18
N LEU A 64 6.08 -2.42 9.34
CA LEU A 64 7.26 -2.63 10.18
C LEU A 64 8.28 -3.57 9.51
N GLY A 65 7.82 -4.66 8.90
CA GLY A 65 8.68 -5.57 8.13
C GLY A 65 9.34 -4.89 6.93
N LEU A 66 8.61 -4.04 6.21
CA LEU A 66 9.13 -3.25 5.09
C LEU A 66 10.11 -2.16 5.56
N ALA A 67 9.84 -1.51 6.70
CA ALA A 67 10.74 -0.53 7.30
C ALA A 67 12.07 -1.15 7.75
N LEU A 68 12.06 -2.40 8.20
CA LEU A 68 13.26 -3.15 8.57
C LEU A 68 14.07 -3.65 7.36
N VAL A 69 13.44 -3.84 6.21
CA VAL A 69 14.08 -4.27 4.96
C VAL A 69 14.76 -3.11 4.20
N ASP A 70 14.84 -1.92 4.81
CA ASP A 70 15.57 -0.74 4.32
C ASP A 70 15.22 -0.39 2.86
N VAL A 71 13.93 -0.49 2.53
CA VAL A 71 13.42 0.14 1.32
C VAL A 71 13.11 1.57 1.69
N ARG A 72 14.13 2.42 1.48
CA ARG A 72 14.13 3.89 1.57
C ARG A 72 13.15 4.52 0.55
N LEU A 73 11.93 4.00 0.45
CA LEU A 73 10.86 4.53 -0.39
C LEU A 73 10.29 5.76 0.30
N VAL A 74 11.01 6.87 0.09
CA VAL A 74 10.45 8.22 0.03
C VAL A 74 9.96 8.70 1.41
N ASN A 75 10.08 10.00 1.65
CA ASN A 75 9.32 10.65 2.71
C ASN A 75 7.82 10.56 2.37
N LEU A 76 7.20 9.38 2.47
CA LEU A 76 5.75 9.28 2.51
C LEU A 76 5.37 9.96 3.81
N SER A 77 5.01 11.24 3.71
CA SER A 77 4.61 12.03 4.87
C SER A 77 3.59 11.19 5.65
N PRO A 78 3.77 10.98 6.96
CA PRO A 78 2.85 10.21 7.79
C PRO A 78 1.36 10.57 7.56
N GLU A 79 1.11 11.81 7.16
CA GLU A 79 -0.19 12.34 6.75
C GLU A 79 -0.83 11.62 5.55
N LEU A 80 -0.05 11.19 4.56
CA LEU A 80 -0.57 10.52 3.36
C LEU A 80 -1.02 9.09 3.69
N ILE A 81 -0.25 8.40 4.54
CA ILE A 81 -0.57 7.06 5.05
C ILE A 81 -1.80 7.16 5.96
N LEU A 82 -1.81 8.08 6.92
CA LEU A 82 -2.98 8.30 7.78
C LEU A 82 -4.22 8.64 6.93
N THR A 83 -4.15 9.54 5.96
CA THR A 83 -5.32 9.92 5.17
C THR A 83 -5.90 8.77 4.33
N ILE A 84 -5.06 7.86 3.84
CA ILE A 84 -5.51 6.71 3.03
C ILE A 84 -5.99 5.55 3.90
N PHE A 85 -5.31 5.28 5.02
CA PHE A 85 -5.58 4.10 5.85
C PHE A 85 -6.54 4.38 7.00
N LEU A 86 -6.59 5.60 7.55
CA LEU A 86 -7.47 5.96 8.65
C LEU A 86 -8.96 5.81 8.29
N PRO A 87 -9.45 6.20 7.08
CA PRO A 87 -10.85 5.98 6.70
C PRO A 87 -11.28 4.50 6.72
N PRO A 88 -10.58 3.56 6.05
CA PRO A 88 -10.95 2.15 6.11
C PRO A 88 -10.74 1.53 7.50
N LEU A 89 -9.69 1.90 8.25
CA LEU A 89 -9.48 1.40 9.62
C LEU A 89 -10.59 1.82 10.58
N LEU A 90 -11.01 3.08 10.54
CA LEU A 90 -12.11 3.59 11.36
C LEU A 90 -13.41 2.88 11.01
N PHE A 91 -13.67 2.67 9.72
CA PHE A 91 -14.86 1.95 9.28
C PHE A 91 -14.85 0.50 9.76
N GLU A 92 -13.74 -0.21 9.64
CA GLU A 92 -13.62 -1.59 10.09
C GLU A 92 -13.76 -1.70 11.61
N ALA A 93 -13.14 -0.80 12.38
CA ALA A 93 -13.28 -0.76 13.83
C ALA A 93 -14.73 -0.48 14.24
N ALA A 94 -15.41 0.45 13.55
CA ALA A 94 -16.82 0.73 13.78
C ALA A 94 -17.72 -0.45 13.39
N TRP A 95 -17.39 -1.19 12.33
CA TRP A 95 -18.17 -2.33 11.84
C TRP A 95 -17.99 -3.59 12.71
N ASN A 96 -16.76 -3.85 13.19
CA ASN A 96 -16.47 -4.95 14.09
C ASN A 96 -16.98 -4.69 15.53
N LEU A 97 -17.36 -3.44 15.85
CA LEU A 97 -17.90 -3.07 17.14
C LEU A 97 -19.28 -3.70 17.36
N LYS A 98 -19.37 -4.58 18.36
CA LYS A 98 -20.64 -5.23 18.72
C LYS A 98 -21.63 -4.20 19.26
N TRP A 99 -22.63 -3.86 18.45
CA TRP A 99 -23.66 -2.87 18.78
C TRP A 99 -24.37 -3.12 20.12
N SER A 100 -24.63 -4.38 20.47
CA SER A 100 -25.25 -4.78 21.73
C SER A 100 -24.35 -4.54 22.95
N ALA A 101 -23.04 -4.79 22.81
CA ALA A 101 -22.05 -4.53 23.85
C ALA A 101 -21.84 -3.02 24.03
N LEU A 102 -21.78 -2.26 22.93
CA LEU A 102 -21.65 -0.82 22.98
C LEU A 102 -22.83 -0.20 23.75
N ARG A 103 -24.08 -0.54 23.39
CA ARG A 103 -25.27 0.01 24.06
C ARG A 103 -25.30 -0.26 25.56
N ARG A 104 -24.81 -1.42 26.02
CA ARG A 104 -24.74 -1.76 27.44
C ARG A 104 -23.69 -0.94 28.18
N GLU A 105 -22.57 -0.65 27.53
CA GLU A 105 -21.40 0.02 28.13
C GLU A 105 -21.25 1.50 27.68
N LEU A 106 -22.27 2.11 27.06
CA LEU A 106 -22.18 3.47 26.50
C LEU A 106 -21.78 4.51 27.55
N VAL A 107 -22.33 4.41 28.76
CA VAL A 107 -22.05 5.35 29.85
C VAL A 107 -20.58 5.32 30.25
N PRO A 108 -19.98 4.16 30.59
CA PRO A 108 -18.54 4.07 30.84
C PRO A 108 -17.70 4.53 29.63
N VAL A 109 -18.07 4.14 28.41
CA VAL A 109 -17.32 4.50 27.19
C VAL A 109 -17.26 6.02 27.01
N ILE A 110 -18.38 6.73 27.13
CA ILE A 110 -18.42 8.19 26.98
C ILE A 110 -17.66 8.86 28.13
N LEU A 111 -17.80 8.36 29.35
CA LEU A 111 -17.09 8.90 30.51
C LEU A 111 -15.57 8.79 30.33
N PHE A 112 -15.06 7.63 29.91
CA PHE A 112 -13.64 7.46 29.62
C PHE A 112 -13.18 8.28 28.40
N ALA A 113 -13.98 8.30 27.33
CA ALA A 113 -13.64 9.04 26.11
C ALA A 113 -13.58 10.57 26.33
N VAL A 114 -14.41 11.12 27.21
CA VAL A 114 -14.40 12.56 27.51
C VAL A 114 -13.47 12.85 28.68
N LEU A 115 -13.78 12.30 29.85
CA LEU A 115 -13.08 12.62 31.10
C LEU A 115 -11.62 12.13 31.05
N GLY A 116 -11.40 10.90 30.57
CA GLY A 116 -10.06 10.32 30.47
C GLY A 116 -9.16 11.04 29.47
N VAL A 117 -9.72 11.53 28.35
CA VAL A 117 -8.97 12.33 27.36
C VAL A 117 -8.65 13.71 27.91
N VAL A 118 -9.60 14.40 28.55
CA VAL A 118 -9.35 15.71 29.18
C VAL A 118 -8.25 15.62 30.22
N ILE A 119 -8.29 14.60 31.08
CA ILE A 119 -7.25 14.37 32.09
C ILE A 119 -5.90 14.05 31.43
N SER A 120 -5.88 13.22 30.38
CA SER A 120 -4.63 12.86 29.69
C SER A 120 -3.97 14.06 29.02
N VAL A 121 -4.75 14.88 28.29
CA VAL A 121 -4.23 16.09 27.63
C VAL A 121 -3.79 17.13 28.67
N GLY A 122 -4.57 17.31 29.74
CA GLY A 122 -4.23 18.25 30.81
C GLY A 122 -3.08 17.79 31.72
N GLY A 123 -2.81 16.49 31.80
CA GLY A 123 -1.73 15.95 32.63
C GLY A 123 -0.37 15.80 31.90
N ILE A 124 -0.39 15.76 30.57
CA ILE A 124 0.82 15.79 29.73
C ILE A 124 1.29 17.25 29.53
N GLY A 125 0.37 18.21 29.58
CA GLY A 125 0.63 19.65 29.47
C GLY A 125 1.23 20.27 30.73
#